data_AF-A0ABD1T732-F1
#
_entry.id   AF-A0ABD1T732-F1
#
_cell.length_a   1.000
_cell.length_b   1.000
_cell.length_c   1.000
_cell.angle_alpha   90.00
_cell.angle_beta   90.00
_cell.angle_gamma   90.00
#
_symmetry.space_group_name_H-M   'P 1'
#
loop_
_entity.id
_entity.type
_entity.pdbx_description
1 polymer ?
#
loop_
_entity_poly.entity_id
_entity_poly.type
_entity_poly.pdbx_seq_one_letter_code
_entity_poly.pdbx_strand_id
1 'polypeptide(L)'
;MAFLKEHSQYANNDFYITGESYVGHYIPAFAARVHQGNKNKEGTHINLKGFAIGNGLTNPEIQYKAYTDYALDMKLIKQSDYNSMSKSVSQCEQAIKLCGNP
;
A
#
# COMPACT_ATOMS: atom_id res chain seq x y z
N MET A 1 2.20 11.71 18.33
CA MET A 1 1.99 10.26 18.56
C MET A 1 1.99 10.00 20.06
N ALA A 2 0.93 9.42 20.65
CA ALA A 2 0.82 9.23 22.10
C ALA A 2 1.98 8.36 22.66
N PHE A 3 2.37 7.32 21.92
CA PHE A 3 3.52 6.48 22.26
C PHE A 3 4.82 7.26 22.51
N LEU A 4 5.16 8.25 21.68
CA LEU A 4 6.39 9.06 21.87
C LEU A 4 6.26 10.09 22.99
N LYS A 5 5.05 10.43 23.42
CA LYS A 5 4.87 11.25 24.62
C LYS A 5 5.18 10.45 25.88
N GLU A 6 4.73 9.20 25.92
CA GLU A 6 4.99 8.27 27.04
C GLU A 6 6.43 7.74 27.03
N HIS A 7 7.02 7.55 25.85
CA HIS A 7 8.36 7.00 25.67
C HIS A 7 9.28 8.01 24.98
N SER A 8 9.49 9.16 25.63
CA SER A 8 10.25 10.28 25.09
C SER A 8 11.71 9.95 24.76
N GLN A 9 12.28 8.91 25.37
CA GLN A 9 13.62 8.41 25.07
C GLN A 9 13.80 7.96 23.60
N TYR A 10 12.71 7.65 22.89
CA TYR A 10 12.76 7.23 21.48
C TYR A 10 12.50 8.38 20.50
N ALA A 11 12.15 9.58 20.98
CA ALA A 11 11.68 10.67 20.11
C ALA A 11 12.74 11.15 19.10
N ASN A 12 14.03 11.01 19.43
CA ASN A 12 15.14 11.44 18.57
C ASN A 12 15.68 10.31 17.68
N ASN A 13 15.22 9.07 17.85
CA ASN A 13 15.71 7.95 17.05
C ASN A 13 15.28 8.09 15.59
N ASP A 14 16.04 7.45 14.70
CA ASP A 14 15.60 7.24 13.34
C ASP A 14 14.35 6.36 13.33
N PHE A 15 13.28 6.87 12.74
CA PHE A 15 11.98 6.23 12.72
C PHE A 15 11.68 5.68 11.32
N TYR A 16 11.24 4.42 11.28
CA TYR A 16 10.88 3.71 10.05
C TYR A 16 9.49 3.10 10.20
N ILE A 17 8.72 3.14 9.11
CA ILE A 17 7.41 2.47 9.04
C ILE A 17 7.54 1.29 8.09
N THR A 18 7.25 0.08 8.55
CA THR A 18 7.36 -1.12 7.72
C THR A 18 6.14 -2.01 7.88
N GLY A 19 5.87 -2.84 6.88
CA GLY A 19 4.79 -3.81 6.92
C GLY A 19 4.62 -4.56 5.60
N GLU A 20 3.73 -5.56 5.60
CA GLU A 20 3.35 -6.34 4.43
C GLU A 20 1.84 -6.31 4.08
N SER A 21 1.51 -6.61 2.82
CA SER A 21 0.14 -6.86 2.34
C SER A 21 -0.73 -5.60 2.34
N TYR A 22 -1.82 -5.56 3.11
CA TYR A 22 -2.77 -4.45 3.06
C TYR A 22 -2.18 -3.11 3.55
N VAL A 23 -1.05 -3.13 4.26
CA VAL A 23 -0.29 -1.92 4.61
C VAL A 23 0.27 -1.18 3.40
N GLY A 24 0.20 -1.75 2.19
CA GLY A 24 0.37 -1.01 0.93
C GLY A 24 -0.56 0.20 0.81
N HIS A 25 -1.69 0.22 1.55
CA HIS A 25 -2.54 1.38 1.75
C HIS A 25 -2.11 2.24 2.95
N TYR A 26 -1.82 1.61 4.09
CA TYR A 26 -1.58 2.33 5.35
C TYR A 26 -0.26 3.08 5.37
N ILE A 27 0.83 2.48 4.89
CA ILE A 27 2.18 3.04 5.00
C ILE A 27 2.30 4.35 4.22
N PRO A 28 1.86 4.46 2.94
CA PRO A 28 1.89 5.73 2.24
C PRO A 28 1.07 6.81 2.95
N ALA A 29 -0.13 6.47 3.45
CA ALA A 29 -0.99 7.40 4.16
C ALA A 29 -0.36 7.88 5.49
N PHE A 30 0.24 6.97 6.26
CA PHE A 30 0.90 7.30 7.52
C PHE A 30 2.18 8.11 7.31
N ALA A 31 3.01 7.73 6.34
CA ALA A 31 4.21 8.48 6.00
C ALA A 31 3.85 9.91 5.57
N ALA A 32 2.84 10.09 4.73
CA ALA A 32 2.32 11.39 4.33
C ALA A 32 1.80 12.20 5.54
N ARG A 33 1.03 11.57 6.44
CA ARG A 33 0.50 12.21 7.65
C ARG A 33 1.61 12.68 8.60
N VAL A 34 2.64 11.85 8.79
CA VAL A 34 3.82 12.19 9.61
C VAL A 34 4.59 13.35 8.97
N HIS A 35 4.85 13.27 7.66
CA HIS A 35 5.55 14.32 6.92
C HIS A 35 4.81 15.67 7.04
N GLN A 36 3.50 15.67 6.80
CA GLN A 36 2.67 16.87 6.91
C GLN A 36 2.60 17.40 8.34
N GLY A 37 2.47 16.52 9.34
CA GLY A 37 2.47 16.89 10.75
C GLY A 37 3.78 17.55 11.17
N ASN A 38 4.92 17.01 10.75
CA ASN A 38 6.23 17.61 10.99
C ASN A 38 6.35 19.00 10.35
N LYS A 39 5.90 19.15 9.10
CA LYS A 39 5.91 20.43 8.39
C LYS A 39 5.05 21.49 9.09
N ASN A 40 3.90 21.08 9.61
CA ASN A 40 2.96 21.93 10.33
C ASN A 40 3.32 22.13 11.82
N LYS A 41 4.40 21.52 12.31
CA LYS A 41 4.79 21.52 13.74
C LYS A 41 3.69 20.98 14.67
N GLU A 42 2.97 19.95 14.22
CA GLU A 42 1.90 19.32 14.97
C GLU A 42 2.45 18.28 15.96
N GLY A 43 2.42 18.60 17.26
CA GLY A 43 2.82 17.67 18.32
C GLY A 43 4.32 17.35 18.31
N THR A 44 4.69 16.16 18.82
CA THR A 44 6.08 15.70 18.87
C THR A 44 6.61 15.45 17.45
N HIS A 45 7.74 16.07 17.10
CA HIS A 45 8.42 15.83 15.83
C HIS A 45 8.85 14.36 15.73
N ILE A 46 8.61 13.73 14.58
CA ILE A 46 8.98 12.34 14.33
C ILE A 46 10.07 12.33 13.26
N ASN A 47 11.26 11.83 13.61
CA ASN A 47 12.40 11.73 12.69
C ASN A 47 12.23 10.58 11.68
N LEU A 48 11.22 10.67 10.81
CA LEU A 48 10.91 9.68 9.77
C LEU A 48 12.03 9.65 8.72
N LYS A 49 12.76 8.55 8.65
CA LYS A 49 13.86 8.34 7.68
C LYS A 49 13.45 7.59 6.43
N GLY A 50 12.42 6.76 6.53
CA GLY A 50 11.93 6.01 5.39
C GLY A 50 10.82 5.04 5.77
N PHE A 51 10.35 4.33 4.76
CA PHE A 51 9.36 3.28 4.94
C PHE A 51 9.62 2.13 3.94
N ALA A 52 9.16 0.93 4.29
CA ALA A 52 9.27 -0.25 3.44
C ALA A 52 7.93 -0.98 3.39
N ILE A 53 7.56 -1.46 2.20
CA ILE A 53 6.30 -2.17 1.97
C ILE A 53 6.63 -3.50 1.30
N GLY A 54 6.40 -4.61 2.01
CA GLY A 54 6.48 -5.95 1.46
C GLY A 54 5.17 -6.33 0.78
N ASN A 55 5.22 -6.88 -0.44
CA ASN A 55 4.08 -7.47 -1.14
C ASN A 55 2.76 -6.67 -1.03
N GLY A 56 2.87 -5.33 -1.11
CA GLY A 56 1.79 -4.44 -0.74
C GLY A 56 0.72 -4.32 -1.81
N LEU A 57 -0.56 -4.25 -1.41
CA LEU A 57 -1.62 -3.77 -2.31
C LEU A 57 -1.61 -2.23 -2.27
N THR A 58 -1.06 -1.60 -3.30
CA THR A 58 -0.85 -0.14 -3.38
C THR A 58 -1.49 0.48 -4.62
N ASN A 59 -1.50 -0.24 -5.74
CA ASN A 59 -2.20 0.17 -6.95
C ASN A 59 -3.07 -1.00 -7.47
N PRO A 60 -4.34 -1.05 -7.05
CA PRO A 60 -5.26 -2.11 -7.47
C PRO A 60 -5.44 -2.21 -8.99
N GLU A 61 -5.47 -1.08 -9.71
CA GLU A 61 -5.67 -1.09 -11.17
C GLU A 61 -4.58 -1.90 -11.87
N ILE A 62 -3.32 -1.67 -11.51
CA ILE A 62 -2.18 -2.39 -12.09
C ILE A 62 -2.11 -3.82 -11.54
N GLN A 63 -2.29 -3.99 -10.24
CA GLN A 63 -2.02 -5.27 -9.57
C GLN A 63 -3.09 -6.32 -9.85
N TYR A 64 -4.37 -5.96 -9.98
CA TYR A 64 -5.42 -6.95 -10.23
C TYR A 64 -5.32 -7.58 -11.62
N LYS A 65 -4.90 -6.79 -12.63
CA LYS A 65 -4.62 -7.31 -13.97
C LYS A 65 -3.51 -8.36 -13.96
N ALA A 66 -2.47 -8.16 -13.15
CA ALA A 66 -1.30 -9.04 -13.12
C ALA A 66 -1.59 -10.45 -12.58
N TYR A 67 -2.71 -10.67 -11.86
CA TYR A 67 -3.02 -11.98 -11.30
C TYR A 67 -3.19 -13.06 -12.36
N THR A 68 -3.85 -12.77 -13.48
CA THR A 68 -4.08 -13.77 -14.54
C THR A 68 -2.78 -14.14 -15.24
N ASP A 69 -1.94 -13.14 -15.51
CA ASP A 69 -0.65 -13.30 -16.19
C ASP A 69 0.30 -14.12 -15.30
N TYR A 70 0.45 -13.71 -14.03
CA TYR A 70 1.27 -14.41 -13.05
C TYR A 70 0.83 -15.87 -12.86
N ALA A 71 -0.48 -16.12 -12.76
CA ALA A 71 -1.00 -17.47 -12.57
C ALA A 71 -0.69 -18.38 -13.79
N LEU A 72 -0.76 -17.85 -15.01
CA LEU A 72 -0.43 -18.59 -16.22
C LEU A 72 1.08 -18.85 -16.32
N ASP A 73 1.91 -17.81 -16.11
CA ASP A 73 3.38 -17.91 -16.19
C ASP A 73 3.96 -18.89 -15.17
N MET A 74 3.38 -18.91 -13.96
CA MET A 74 3.76 -19.84 -12.89
C MET A 74 3.13 -21.22 -13.04
N LYS A 75 2.40 -21.49 -14.13
CA LYS A 75 1.74 -22.76 -14.43
C LYS A 75 0.74 -23.20 -13.34
N LEU A 76 0.12 -22.25 -12.65
CA LEU A 76 -0.92 -22.49 -11.65
C LEU A 76 -2.28 -22.73 -12.30
N ILE A 77 -2.48 -22.19 -13.51
CA ILE A 77 -3.71 -22.33 -14.30
C ILE A 77 -3.39 -22.74 -15.75
N LYS A 78 -4.39 -23.23 -16.48
CA LYS A 78 -4.28 -23.55 -17.91
C LYS A 78 -4.64 -22.34 -18.78
N GLN A 79 -4.28 -22.41 -20.06
CA GLN A 79 -4.66 -21.39 -21.05
C GLN A 79 -6.19 -21.19 -21.13
N SER A 80 -6.98 -22.26 -20.94
CA SER A 80 -8.44 -22.16 -20.88
C SER A 80 -8.94 -21.31 -19.72
N ASP A 81 -8.31 -21.43 -18.55
CA ASP A 81 -8.66 -20.67 -17.34
C ASP A 81 -8.26 -19.21 -17.51
N TYR A 82 -7.06 -18.95 -18.04
CA TYR A 82 -6.61 -17.60 -18.42
C TYR A 82 -7.61 -16.94 -19.36
N ASN A 83 -7.97 -17.60 -20.47
CA ASN A 83 -8.94 -17.08 -21.44
C ASN A 83 -10.32 -16.82 -20.83
N SER A 84 -10.70 -17.55 -19.77
CA SER A 84 -11.95 -17.32 -19.04
C SER A 84 -11.82 -16.11 -18.11
N MET A 85 -10.77 -16.05 -17.29
CA MET A 85 -10.55 -14.99 -16.30
C MET A 85 -10.25 -13.62 -16.94
N SER A 86 -9.49 -13.59 -18.04
CA SER A 86 -9.14 -12.33 -18.74
C SER A 86 -10.37 -11.59 -19.27
N LYS A 87 -11.51 -12.28 -19.48
CA LYS A 87 -12.78 -11.64 -19.87
C LYS A 87 -13.32 -10.72 -18.78
N SER A 88 -13.05 -11.04 -17.52
CA SER A 88 -13.51 -10.25 -16.36
C SER A 88 -12.56 -9.11 -15.98
N VAL A 89 -11.30 -9.16 -16.45
CA VAL A 89 -10.27 -8.16 -16.09
C VAL A 89 -10.69 -6.74 -16.49
N SER A 90 -11.21 -6.54 -17.70
CA SER A 90 -11.66 -5.21 -18.14
C SER A 90 -12.78 -4.63 -17.25
N GLN A 91 -13.70 -5.47 -16.77
CA GLN A 91 -14.76 -5.03 -15.86
C GLN A 91 -14.21 -4.70 -14.47
N CYS A 92 -13.25 -5.49 -13.99
CA CYS A 92 -12.54 -5.23 -12.74
C CYS A 92 -11.80 -3.88 -12.79
N GLU A 93 -11.04 -3.60 -13.86
CA GLU A 93 -10.34 -2.34 -14.05
C GLU A 93 -11.31 -1.14 -14.06
N GLN A 94 -12.43 -1.26 -14.77
CA GLN A 94 -13.46 -0.21 -14.80
C GLN A 94 -14.06 0.04 -13.42
N ALA A 95 -14.41 -1.02 -12.69
CA ALA A 95 -14.94 -0.90 -11.33
C ALA A 95 -13.94 -0.22 -10.38
N ILE A 96 -12.65 -0.52 -10.51
CA ILE A 96 -11.58 0.14 -9.74
C ILE A 96 -11.49 1.63 -10.08
N LYS A 97 -11.56 2.00 -11.37
CA LYS A 97 -11.52 3.41 -11.81
C LYS A 97 -12.69 4.25 -11.32
N LEU A 98 -13.86 3.64 -11.20
CA LEU A 98 -15.06 4.29 -10.69
C LEU A 98 -15.06 4.39 -9.15
N CYS A 99 -14.14 3.70 -8.47
CA CYS A 99 -14.05 3.74 -7.02
C CYS A 99 -13.70 5.16 -6.54
N GLY A 100 -14.58 5.77 -5.74
CA GLY A 100 -14.36 7.09 -5.15
C GLY A 100 -14.82 8.29 -6.00
N ASN A 101 -15.35 8.06 -7.21
CA ASN A 101 -16.03 9.07 -8.02
C ASN A 101 -17.48 8.62 -8.28
N PRO A 102 -18.47 9.11 -7.52
CA PRO A 102 -19.88 8.76 -7.71
C PRO A 102 -20.46 9.29 -9.02
#